data_AF-A0A6A6GBZ2-F1
#
_entry.id   AF-A0A6A6GBZ2-F1
#
_cell.length_a   1.000
_cell.length_b   1.000
_cell.length_c   1.000
_cell.angle_alpha   90.00
_cell.angle_beta   90.00
_cell.angle_gamma   90.00
#
_symmetry.space_group_name_H-M   'P 1'
#
loop_
_entity.id
_entity.type
_entity.pdbx_description
1 polymer ?
#
loop_
_entity_poly.entity_id
_entity_poly.type
_entity_poly.pdbx_seq_one_letter_code
_entity_poly.pdbx_strand_id
1 'polypeptide(L)'
;MAPNGHAIGQRVHEITLFDETAIAWCNLPDDEMIVLFTPVVPPPSSNGSGQSKDPFEDLGRALGSIHPGPIRHVPYLPKIGVTDTHVNYIDQTATIMVVVCEPAGYSSEAQQASVDQQTIFARNAMSVYHRIHEGTEPDALILLYCGRNSFHGPDSIGTCLRVDGYTGDYWPAVANKVLRGQDS
;
A
#
# COMPACT_ATOMS: atom_id res chain seq x y z
N MET A 1 -24.02 -23.99 -25.54
CA MET A 1 -23.77 -22.55 -25.32
C MET A 1 -23.41 -22.39 -23.85
N ALA A 2 -22.12 -22.27 -23.55
CA ALA A 2 -21.66 -21.94 -22.20
C ALA A 2 -21.76 -20.42 -22.01
N PRO A 3 -22.25 -19.91 -20.87
CA PRO A 3 -22.34 -18.48 -20.66
C PRO A 3 -20.96 -17.93 -20.28
N ASN A 4 -20.43 -17.06 -21.14
CA ASN A 4 -19.54 -15.93 -20.87
C ASN A 4 -18.74 -16.02 -19.57
N GLY A 5 -17.60 -16.72 -19.62
CA GLY A 5 -16.51 -16.47 -18.69
C GLY A 5 -16.02 -15.04 -18.90
N HIS A 6 -16.39 -14.12 -18.02
CA HIS A 6 -15.57 -12.95 -17.82
C HIS A 6 -14.20 -13.48 -17.39
N ALA A 7 -13.15 -13.16 -18.15
CA ALA A 7 -11.80 -13.27 -17.63
C ALA A 7 -11.82 -12.56 -16.26
N ILE A 8 -11.43 -13.27 -15.20
CA ILE A 8 -11.21 -12.67 -13.89
C ILE A 8 -10.10 -11.66 -14.14
N GLY A 9 -10.47 -10.40 -14.34
CA GLY A 9 -9.54 -9.33 -14.62
C GLY A 9 -8.52 -9.28 -13.49
N GLN A 10 -7.25 -9.11 -13.84
CA GLN A 10 -6.16 -9.01 -12.87
C GLN A 10 -6.54 -7.94 -11.83
N ARG A 11 -6.70 -8.35 -10.56
CA ARG A 11 -7.17 -7.46 -9.48
C ARG A 11 -6.11 -6.50 -9.00
N VAL A 12 -4.84 -6.82 -9.26
CA VAL A 12 -3.65 -6.02 -8.95
C VAL A 12 -2.94 -5.74 -10.27
N HIS A 13 -2.69 -4.47 -10.56
CA HIS A 13 -1.96 -4.03 -11.72
C HIS A 13 -0.55 -3.63 -11.30
N GLU A 14 0.47 -4.25 -11.85
CA GLU A 14 1.85 -3.77 -11.68
C GLU A 14 2.04 -2.49 -12.49
N ILE A 15 2.43 -1.41 -11.81
CA ILE A 15 2.89 -0.19 -12.48
C ILE A 15 4.40 -0.31 -12.72
N THR A 16 5.13 -0.69 -11.66
CA THR A 16 6.57 -1.01 -11.70
C THR A 16 6.83 -2.14 -10.71
N LEU A 17 7.62 -3.14 -11.07
CA LEU A 17 8.01 -4.22 -10.15
C LEU A 17 9.51 -4.46 -10.29
N PHE A 18 10.25 -4.31 -9.19
CA PHE A 18 11.65 -4.73 -9.13
C PHE A 18 11.70 -6.14 -8.55
N ASP A 19 12.31 -7.07 -9.27
CA ASP A 19 12.41 -8.48 -8.88
C ASP A 19 13.03 -8.64 -7.49
N GLU A 20 14.01 -7.80 -7.15
CA GLU A 20 14.66 -7.81 -5.84
C GLU A 20 13.69 -7.49 -4.69
N THR A 21 12.84 -6.46 -4.84
CA THR A 21 11.80 -6.15 -3.84
C THR A 21 10.77 -7.27 -3.76
N ALA A 22 10.38 -7.87 -4.88
CA ALA A 22 9.46 -9.00 -4.88
C ALA A 22 10.05 -10.21 -4.14
N ILE A 23 11.34 -10.51 -4.38
CA ILE A 23 12.08 -11.56 -3.69
C ILE A 23 12.19 -11.26 -2.19
N ALA A 24 12.48 -10.01 -1.82
CA ALA A 24 12.55 -9.58 -0.41
C ALA A 24 11.23 -9.88 0.32
N TRP A 25 10.11 -9.45 -0.26
CA TRP A 25 8.78 -9.65 0.33
C TRP A 25 8.32 -11.12 0.35
N CYS A 26 8.76 -11.95 -0.59
CA CYS A 26 8.47 -13.38 -0.57
C CYS A 26 9.29 -14.18 0.45
N ASN A 27 10.37 -13.60 0.99
CA ASN A 27 11.32 -14.29 1.88
C ASN A 27 11.53 -13.55 3.21
N LEU A 28 10.51 -12.81 3.68
CA LEU A 28 10.57 -12.13 4.97
C LEU A 28 10.75 -13.14 6.11
N PRO A 29 11.60 -12.84 7.11
CA PRO A 29 11.67 -13.61 8.35
C PRO A 29 10.31 -13.70 9.04
N ASP A 30 10.01 -14.82 9.72
CA ASP A 30 8.71 -15.02 10.37
C ASP A 30 8.38 -13.95 11.45
N ASP A 31 9.40 -13.35 12.06
CA ASP A 31 9.27 -12.28 13.07
C ASP A 31 9.36 -10.86 12.48
N GLU A 32 9.58 -10.74 11.17
CA GLU A 32 9.70 -9.44 10.49
C GLU A 32 8.43 -8.63 10.65
N MET A 33 8.57 -7.36 11.02
CA MET A 33 7.46 -6.44 11.11
C MET A 33 7.13 -5.86 9.74
N ILE A 34 5.86 -5.89 9.34
CA ILE A 34 5.41 -5.15 8.15
C ILE A 34 4.72 -3.87 8.62
N VAL A 35 5.23 -2.71 8.20
CA VAL A 35 4.63 -1.41 8.49
C VAL A 35 3.83 -0.92 7.29
N LEU A 36 2.56 -0.57 7.53
CA LEU A 36 1.66 0.03 6.57
C LEU A 36 1.47 1.51 6.89
N PHE A 37 2.03 2.39 6.06
CA PHE A 37 1.70 3.81 6.10
C PHE A 37 0.42 4.05 5.30
N THR A 38 -0.69 4.26 6.00
CA THR A 38 -2.02 4.38 5.40
C THR A 38 -2.58 5.80 5.51
N PRO A 39 -3.16 6.37 4.44
CA PRO A 39 -3.71 7.72 4.51
C PRO A 39 -5.00 7.71 5.34
N VAL A 40 -5.18 8.72 6.18
CA VAL A 40 -6.48 8.95 6.84
C VAL A 40 -7.46 9.50 5.81
N VAL A 41 -8.34 8.63 5.31
CA VAL A 41 -9.38 8.96 4.33
C VAL A 41 -10.76 8.43 4.76
N PRO A 42 -11.86 8.99 4.22
CA PRO A 42 -13.18 8.44 4.44
C PRO A 42 -13.29 6.99 3.89
N PRO A 43 -14.04 6.11 4.57
CA PRO A 43 -14.33 4.79 4.04
C PRO A 43 -15.22 4.90 2.79
N PRO A 44 -15.06 3.99 1.81
CA PRO A 44 -15.89 3.97 0.60
C PRO A 44 -17.31 3.53 0.98
N SER A 45 -18.27 4.47 0.96
CA SER A 45 -19.70 4.30 1.27
C SER A 45 -20.02 3.70 2.66
N SER A 46 -20.30 4.57 3.63
CA SER A 46 -20.93 4.18 4.89
C SER A 46 -22.43 3.93 4.69
N ASN A 47 -22.82 2.69 4.39
CA ASN A 47 -24.20 2.26 4.59
C ASN A 47 -24.50 2.15 6.10
N GLY A 48 -24.66 3.30 6.76
CA GLY A 48 -25.42 3.44 8.01
C GLY A 48 -24.86 2.88 9.31
N SER A 49 -23.81 2.05 9.33
CA SER A 49 -23.20 1.62 10.59
C SER A 49 -22.04 2.54 10.96
N GLY A 50 -22.30 3.51 11.85
CA GLY A 50 -21.39 4.57 12.29
C GLY A 50 -20.14 4.13 13.06
N GLN A 51 -19.42 3.10 12.60
CA GLN A 51 -18.07 2.81 13.07
C GLN A 51 -17.07 3.36 12.05
N SER A 52 -16.31 4.36 12.51
CA SER A 52 -15.10 4.91 11.90
C SER A 52 -14.03 3.82 11.84
N LYS A 53 -14.20 2.82 10.96
CA LYS A 53 -13.24 1.76 10.75
C LYS A 53 -12.19 2.24 9.75
N ASP A 54 -10.91 2.08 10.08
CA ASP A 54 -9.81 2.32 9.14
C ASP A 54 -10.07 1.46 7.88
N PRO A 55 -10.21 2.06 6.69
CA PRO A 55 -10.55 1.30 5.49
C PRO A 55 -9.44 0.33 5.06
N PHE A 56 -8.24 0.47 5.62
CA PHE A 56 -7.11 -0.41 5.35
C PHE A 56 -6.94 -1.53 6.39
N GLU A 57 -7.77 -1.63 7.43
CA GLU A 57 -7.69 -2.73 8.41
C GLU A 57 -7.73 -4.11 7.72
N ASP A 58 -8.54 -4.22 6.67
CA ASP A 58 -8.70 -5.45 5.91
C ASP A 58 -7.44 -5.78 5.06
N LEU A 59 -6.63 -4.80 4.68
CA LEU A 59 -5.33 -5.00 4.04
C LEU A 59 -4.35 -5.64 5.02
N GLY A 60 -4.24 -5.09 6.23
CA GLY A 60 -3.37 -5.67 7.26
C GLY A 60 -3.80 -7.06 7.68
N ARG A 61 -5.12 -7.30 7.77
CA ARG A 61 -5.65 -8.66 8.02
C ARG A 61 -5.29 -9.63 6.90
N ALA A 62 -5.36 -9.22 5.64
CA ALA A 62 -4.98 -10.07 4.52
C ALA A 62 -3.49 -10.41 4.56
N LEU A 63 -2.61 -9.45 4.84
CA LEU A 63 -1.17 -9.68 5.00
C LEU A 63 -0.90 -10.63 6.18
N GLY A 64 -1.49 -10.37 7.35
CA GLY A 64 -1.33 -11.21 8.55
C GLY A 64 -1.98 -12.60 8.46
N SER A 65 -2.78 -12.87 7.41
CA SER A 65 -3.28 -14.22 7.12
C SER A 65 -2.23 -15.11 6.43
N ILE A 66 -1.17 -14.50 5.89
CA ILE A 66 -0.08 -15.16 5.19
C ILE A 66 1.23 -15.04 5.98
N HIS A 67 1.54 -13.84 6.45
CA HIS A 67 2.76 -13.53 7.22
C HIS A 67 2.53 -13.73 8.73
N PRO A 68 3.35 -14.52 9.44
CA PRO A 68 3.19 -14.77 10.86
C PRO A 68 3.64 -13.60 11.76
N GLY A 69 4.46 -12.69 11.24
CA GLY A 69 5.01 -11.56 11.98
C GLY A 69 4.00 -10.41 12.20
N PRO A 70 4.39 -9.38 12.99
CA PRO A 70 3.50 -8.29 13.33
C PRO A 70 3.21 -7.39 12.13
N ILE A 71 1.92 -7.08 11.92
CA ILE A 71 1.48 -6.06 10.95
C ILE A 71 1.13 -4.78 11.72
N ARG A 72 1.78 -3.67 11.40
CA ARG A 72 1.57 -2.36 12.06
C ARG A 72 0.96 -1.35 11.12
N HIS A 73 -0.22 -0.84 11.48
CA HIS A 73 -0.86 0.28 10.82
C HIS A 73 -0.38 1.58 11.44
N VAL A 74 0.15 2.46 10.61
CA VAL A 74 0.62 3.78 11.02
C VAL A 74 -0.08 4.80 10.12
N PRO A 75 -1.26 5.30 10.55
CA PRO A 75 -2.03 6.22 9.74
C PRO A 75 -1.31 7.56 9.62
N TYR A 76 -1.32 8.15 8.43
CA TYR A 76 -0.73 9.46 8.16
C TYR A 76 -1.78 10.46 7.67
N LEU A 77 -1.56 11.72 8.04
CA LEU A 77 -2.32 12.85 7.51
C LEU A 77 -1.47 13.52 6.43
N PRO A 78 -1.91 13.52 5.15
CA PRO A 78 -1.09 14.02 4.04
C PRO A 78 -0.59 15.46 4.24
N LYS A 79 -1.40 16.30 4.90
CA LYS A 79 -1.07 17.69 5.22
C LYS A 79 0.01 17.86 6.29
N ILE A 80 0.18 16.87 7.18
CA ILE A 80 1.21 16.91 8.23
C ILE A 80 2.55 16.44 7.67
N GLY A 81 2.51 15.47 6.74
CA GLY A 81 3.71 14.89 6.16
C GLY A 81 4.36 13.83 7.06
N VAL A 82 5.62 13.51 6.77
CA VAL A 82 6.42 12.54 7.55
C VAL A 82 6.73 13.14 8.92
N THR A 83 6.64 12.33 9.96
CA THR A 83 6.83 12.72 11.36
C THR A 83 7.83 11.78 12.02
N ASP A 84 8.34 12.15 13.20
CA ASP A 84 9.26 11.30 13.96
C ASP A 84 8.69 9.90 14.25
N THR A 85 7.37 9.78 14.38
CA THR A 85 6.72 8.46 14.50
C THR A 85 6.98 7.60 13.27
N HIS A 86 6.81 8.15 12.07
CA HIS A 86 7.09 7.44 10.82
C HIS A 86 8.58 7.10 10.70
N VAL A 87 9.46 8.03 11.04
CA VAL A 87 10.92 7.82 11.04
C VAL A 87 11.30 6.68 11.99
N ASN A 88 10.74 6.64 13.20
CA ASN A 88 11.01 5.58 14.17
C ASN A 88 10.55 4.20 13.68
N TYR A 89 9.43 4.12 12.96
CA TYR A 89 9.01 2.86 12.34
C TYR A 89 9.91 2.46 11.17
N ILE A 90 10.33 3.43 10.35
CA ILE A 90 11.30 3.18 9.28
C ILE A 90 12.63 2.67 9.86
N ASP A 91 13.08 3.20 10.99
CA ASP A 91 14.30 2.75 11.67
C ASP A 91 14.18 1.34 12.26
N GLN A 92 12.97 0.93 12.66
CA GLN A 92 12.72 -0.37 13.29
C GLN A 92 12.57 -1.54 12.31
N THR A 93 12.21 -1.29 11.05
CA THR A 93 12.04 -2.33 10.02
C THR A 93 12.28 -1.78 8.63
N ALA A 94 12.85 -2.62 7.77
CA ALA A 94 13.02 -2.33 6.35
C ALA A 94 11.78 -2.73 5.51
N THR A 95 10.77 -3.37 6.10
CA THR A 95 9.60 -3.87 5.35
C THR A 95 8.43 -2.91 5.44
N ILE A 96 8.31 -2.04 4.43
CA ILE A 96 7.37 -0.91 4.44
C ILE A 96 6.49 -0.91 3.20
N MET A 97 5.19 -0.77 3.42
CA MET A 97 4.22 -0.46 2.37
C MET A 97 3.65 0.93 2.59
N VAL A 98 3.83 1.81 1.61
CA VAL A 98 3.23 3.14 1.59
C VAL A 98 1.98 3.12 0.72
N VAL A 99 0.84 3.46 1.29
CA VAL A 99 -0.43 3.48 0.56
C VAL A 99 -0.75 4.89 0.10
N VAL A 100 -1.13 5.04 -1.16
CA VAL A 100 -1.74 6.23 -1.75
C VAL A 100 -3.10 5.84 -2.29
N CYS A 101 -4.14 6.61 -2.04
CA CYS A 101 -5.49 6.27 -2.48
C CYS A 101 -6.27 7.47 -3.00
N GLU A 102 -7.21 7.18 -3.89
CA GLU A 102 -8.25 8.10 -4.33
C GLU A 102 -9.38 8.12 -3.29
N PRO A 103 -9.51 9.15 -2.43
CA PRO A 103 -10.59 9.19 -1.46
C PRO A 103 -11.97 9.16 -2.12
N ALA A 104 -12.84 8.28 -1.63
CA ALA A 104 -14.22 8.17 -2.07
C ALA A 104 -15.04 9.40 -1.64
N GLY A 105 -16.01 9.79 -2.47
CA GLY A 105 -16.94 10.88 -2.19
C GLY A 105 -16.36 12.29 -2.40
N TYR A 106 -15.12 12.41 -2.87
CA TYR A 106 -14.51 13.68 -3.22
C TYR A 106 -14.84 14.06 -4.67
N SER A 107 -14.90 15.36 -4.98
CA SER A 107 -14.89 15.81 -6.38
C SER A 107 -13.57 15.46 -7.04
N SER A 108 -13.52 15.40 -8.38
CA SER A 108 -12.29 15.08 -9.12
C SER A 108 -11.11 15.98 -8.73
N GLU A 109 -11.34 17.29 -8.56
CA GLU A 109 -10.30 18.24 -8.14
C GLU A 109 -9.83 17.99 -6.70
N ALA A 110 -10.75 17.76 -5.76
CA ALA A 110 -10.40 17.50 -4.37
C ALA A 110 -9.70 16.14 -4.20
N GLN A 111 -10.09 15.16 -5.00
CA GLN A 111 -9.47 13.84 -5.05
C GLN A 111 -8.03 13.96 -5.58
N GLN A 112 -7.81 14.65 -6.70
CA GLN A 112 -6.47 14.88 -7.25
C GLN A 112 -5.58 15.60 -6.25
N ALA A 113 -6.06 16.69 -5.63
CA ALA A 113 -5.30 17.41 -4.61
C ALA A 113 -4.94 16.53 -3.40
N SER A 114 -5.82 15.58 -3.02
CA SER A 114 -5.52 14.62 -1.97
C SER A 114 -4.45 13.61 -2.38
N VAL A 115 -4.54 13.07 -3.60
CA VAL A 115 -3.53 12.16 -4.16
C VAL A 115 -2.17 12.85 -4.28
N ASP A 116 -2.13 14.12 -4.69
CA ASP A 116 -0.88 14.89 -4.78
C ASP A 116 -0.21 15.03 -3.40
N GLN A 117 -0.99 15.33 -2.35
CA GLN A 117 -0.47 15.42 -0.98
C GLN A 117 0.01 14.06 -0.45
N GLN A 118 -0.73 12.99 -0.73
CA GLN A 118 -0.32 11.63 -0.38
C GLN A 118 0.96 11.21 -1.11
N THR A 119 1.12 11.62 -2.37
CA THR A 119 2.32 11.38 -3.17
C THR A 119 3.54 12.12 -2.62
N ILE A 120 3.35 13.34 -2.11
CA ILE A 120 4.40 14.08 -1.40
C ILE A 120 4.82 13.34 -0.12
N PHE A 121 3.85 12.85 0.66
CA PHE A 121 4.16 12.01 1.83
C PHE A 121 4.96 10.78 1.44
N ALA A 122 4.51 10.04 0.42
CA ALA A 122 5.17 8.81 -0.03
C ALA A 122 6.62 9.08 -0.45
N ARG A 123 6.86 10.11 -1.27
CA ARG A 123 8.20 10.53 -1.69
C ARG A 123 9.11 10.83 -0.50
N ASN A 124 8.60 11.58 0.48
CA ASN A 124 9.38 11.94 1.67
C ASN A 124 9.67 10.71 2.54
N ALA A 125 8.70 9.82 2.74
CA ALA A 125 8.87 8.59 3.51
C ALA A 125 9.92 7.67 2.86
N MET A 126 9.89 7.55 1.53
CA MET A 126 10.87 6.78 0.77
C MET A 126 12.27 7.39 0.81
N SER A 127 12.38 8.72 0.73
CA SER A 127 13.67 9.39 0.90
C SER A 127 14.26 9.15 2.28
N VAL A 128 13.42 9.13 3.33
CA VAL A 128 13.85 8.76 4.69
C VAL A 128 14.27 7.28 4.74
N TYR A 129 13.48 6.38 4.16
CA TYR A 129 13.79 4.96 4.05
C TYR A 129 15.16 4.71 3.43
N HIS A 130 15.41 5.23 2.21
CA HIS A 130 16.69 5.00 1.52
C HIS A 130 17.88 5.61 2.26
N ARG A 131 17.66 6.67 3.05
CA ARG A 131 18.73 7.26 3.88
C ARG A 131 19.04 6.41 5.10
N ILE A 132 18.03 5.81 5.74
CA ILE A 132 18.20 4.99 6.94
C ILE A 132 18.77 3.61 6.57
N HIS A 133 18.24 3.02 5.50
CA HIS A 133 18.61 1.68 5.03
C HIS A 133 19.66 1.71 3.91
N GLU A 134 20.42 2.80 3.79
CA GLU A 134 21.47 2.93 2.78
C GLU A 134 22.45 1.75 2.86
N GLY A 135 22.64 1.07 1.72
CA GLY A 135 23.50 -0.12 1.63
C GLY A 135 22.85 -1.43 2.11
N THR A 136 21.56 -1.43 2.44
CA THR A 136 20.78 -2.64 2.71
C THR A 136 20.08 -3.06 1.43
N GLU A 137 20.48 -4.21 0.87
CA GLU A 137 19.82 -4.80 -0.30
C GLU A 137 19.34 -6.22 0.03
N PRO A 138 18.20 -6.67 -0.51
CA PRO A 138 17.28 -5.92 -1.38
C PRO A 138 16.32 -4.97 -0.61
N ASP A 139 15.87 -3.90 -1.26
CA ASP A 139 14.87 -2.98 -0.71
C ASP A 139 13.51 -3.68 -0.53
N ALA A 140 12.96 -3.64 0.68
CA ALA A 140 11.63 -4.17 1.01
C ALA A 140 10.56 -3.05 1.09
N LEU A 141 10.64 -2.06 0.18
CA LEU A 141 9.75 -0.90 0.11
C LEU A 141 8.78 -1.01 -1.08
N ILE A 142 7.47 -0.97 -0.80
CA ILE A 142 6.40 -1.00 -1.83
C ILE A 142 5.53 0.25 -1.74
N LEU A 143 5.16 0.83 -2.89
CA LEU A 143 4.01 1.73 -2.99
C LEU A 143 2.78 0.96 -3.47
N LEU A 144 1.67 1.08 -2.74
CA LEU A 144 0.37 0.59 -3.16
C LEU A 144 -0.54 1.77 -3.49
N TYR A 145 -0.89 1.91 -4.77
CA TYR A 145 -1.83 2.91 -5.26
C TYR A 145 -3.25 2.31 -5.37
N CYS A 146 -4.20 2.86 -4.64
CA CYS A 146 -5.60 2.46 -4.65
C CYS A 146 -6.44 3.50 -5.40
N GLY A 147 -6.64 3.30 -6.69
CA GLY A 147 -7.34 4.25 -7.55
C GLY A 147 -7.41 3.79 -9.00
N ARG A 148 -8.33 4.40 -9.76
CA ARG A 148 -8.55 4.07 -11.18
C ARG A 148 -7.89 5.05 -12.13
N ASN A 149 -7.53 6.24 -11.67
CA ASN A 149 -6.88 7.21 -12.53
C ASN A 149 -5.44 6.79 -12.83
N SER A 150 -4.88 7.40 -13.87
CA SER A 150 -3.46 7.26 -14.17
C SER A 150 -2.65 7.80 -12.99
N PHE A 151 -1.75 6.98 -12.48
CA PHE A 151 -0.87 7.34 -11.38
C PHE A 151 0.58 7.20 -11.81
N HIS A 152 1.31 8.31 -11.71
CA HIS A 152 2.74 8.35 -11.88
C HIS A 152 3.34 8.40 -10.47
N GLY A 153 3.81 7.24 -9.99
CA GLY A 153 4.49 7.16 -8.70
C GLY A 153 5.74 8.04 -8.68
N PRO A 154 6.26 8.40 -7.50
CA PRO A 154 7.56 9.03 -7.35
C PRO A 154 8.65 8.33 -8.17
N ASP A 155 9.51 9.11 -8.84
CA ASP A 155 10.59 8.61 -9.71
C ASP A 155 11.57 7.65 -9.00
N SER A 156 11.61 7.69 -7.67
CA SER A 156 12.48 6.89 -6.82
C SER A 156 11.89 5.53 -6.42
N ILE A 157 10.77 5.09 -6.98
CA ILE A 157 10.12 3.84 -6.58
C ILE A 157 10.59 2.67 -7.43
N GLY A 158 11.21 1.68 -6.77
CA GLY A 158 11.47 0.37 -7.37
C GLY A 158 10.17 -0.41 -7.62
N THR A 159 9.26 -0.49 -6.62
CA THR A 159 8.03 -1.30 -6.76
C THR A 159 6.77 -0.50 -6.45
N CYS A 160 5.87 -0.43 -7.44
CA CYS A 160 4.58 0.24 -7.40
C CYS A 160 3.48 -0.70 -7.91
N LEU A 161 2.53 -1.02 -7.04
CA LEU A 161 1.34 -1.83 -7.35
C LEU A 161 0.11 -0.93 -7.37
N ARG A 162 -0.87 -1.26 -8.22
CA ARG A 162 -2.17 -0.59 -8.28
C ARG A 162 -3.31 -1.57 -8.05
N VAL A 163 -4.32 -1.10 -7.33
CA VAL A 163 -5.65 -1.71 -7.26
C VAL A 163 -6.70 -0.64 -7.55
N ASP A 164 -7.84 -1.02 -8.13
CA ASP A 164 -8.86 -0.05 -8.59
C ASP A 164 -9.63 0.63 -7.44
N GLY A 165 -9.39 0.21 -6.20
CA GLY A 165 -10.02 0.78 -5.03
C GLY A 165 -9.41 0.25 -3.75
N TYR A 166 -9.91 0.75 -2.62
CA TYR A 166 -9.42 0.38 -1.29
C TYR A 166 -10.51 -0.33 -0.47
N THR A 167 -11.21 -1.27 -1.12
CA THR A 167 -12.23 -2.13 -0.53
C THR A 167 -11.72 -3.57 -0.34
N GLY A 168 -12.40 -4.33 0.54
CA GLY A 168 -11.97 -5.66 1.01
C GLY A 168 -11.63 -6.72 -0.05
N ASP A 169 -12.16 -6.60 -1.26
CA ASP A 169 -12.05 -7.63 -2.30
C ASP A 169 -10.66 -7.70 -2.97
N TYR A 170 -9.86 -6.64 -2.85
CA TYR A 170 -8.52 -6.55 -3.43
C TYR A 170 -7.43 -7.08 -2.50
N TRP A 171 -7.66 -7.08 -1.19
CA TRP A 171 -6.59 -7.33 -0.22
C TRP A 171 -6.02 -8.74 -0.23
N PRO A 172 -6.82 -9.81 -0.38
CA PRO A 172 -6.26 -11.15 -0.57
C PRO A 172 -5.37 -11.22 -1.82
N ALA A 173 -5.73 -10.50 -2.88
CA ALA A 173 -4.95 -10.44 -4.11
C ALA A 173 -3.61 -9.75 -3.89
N VAL A 174 -3.63 -8.56 -3.27
CA VAL A 174 -2.42 -7.83 -2.89
C VAL A 174 -1.51 -8.67 -2.00
N ALA A 175 -2.06 -9.31 -0.96
CA ALA A 175 -1.28 -10.11 -0.02
C ALA A 175 -0.62 -11.33 -0.70
N ASN A 176 -1.34 -12.06 -1.55
CA ASN A 176 -0.75 -13.16 -2.31
C ASN A 176 0.29 -12.66 -3.31
N LYS A 177 0.06 -11.52 -3.94
CA LYS A 177 1.01 -10.95 -4.89
C LYS A 177 2.33 -10.61 -4.21
N VAL A 178 2.29 -9.89 -3.09
CA VAL A 178 3.52 -9.41 -2.43
C VAL A 178 4.23 -10.50 -1.62
N LEU A 179 3.51 -11.37 -0.91
CA LEU A 179 4.12 -12.38 -0.03
C LEU A 179 4.35 -13.75 -0.69
N ARG A 180 3.77 -14.00 -1.87
CA ARG A 180 3.92 -15.29 -2.59
C ARG A 180 4.30 -15.15 -4.06
N GLY A 181 4.36 -13.93 -4.61
CA GLY A 181 4.63 -13.70 -6.02
C GLY A 181 3.52 -14.19 -6.96
N GLN A 182 2.30 -14.40 -6.45
CA GLN A 182 1.19 -14.98 -7.23
C GLN A 182 0.21 -13.90 -7.70
N ASP A 183 -0.11 -13.88 -9.00
CA ASP A 183 -1.28 -13.16 -9.52
C ASP A 183 -2.54 -13.97 -9.20
N SER A 184 -3.41 -13.43 -8.34
CA SER A 184 -4.69 -14.05 -7.96
C SER A 184 -5.82 -13.75 -8.92
#